data_AF-A0A382W4E2-F1
#
_entry.id   AF-A0A382W4E2-F1
#
_cell.length_a   1.000
_cell.length_b   1.000
_cell.length_c   1.000
_cell.angle_alpha   90.00
_cell.angle_beta   90.00
_cell.angle_gamma   90.00
#
_symmetry.space_group_name_H-M   'P 1'
#
loop_
_entity.id
_entity.type
_entity.pdbx_description
1 polymer ?
#
loop_
_entity_poly.entity_id
_entity_poly.type
_entity_poly.pdbx_seq_one_letter_code
_entity_poly.pdbx_strand_id
1 'polypeptide(L)'
;VVTTRALLAERLDANRAGGVAVGFVPTMGYLHEGHGSLVDASVAATDQTVVSVFVNPLQFGPGEDLEAYPRNLDADLALCEARGAALVFHPTVDEVYPEGPV
;
A
#
# COMPACT_ATOMS: atom_id res chain seq x y z
N VAL A 1 -6.37 5.42 5.91
CA VAL A 1 -5.61 4.16 6.02
C VAL A 1 -6.60 3.02 6.24
N VAL A 2 -6.39 1.88 5.58
CA VAL A 2 -7.17 0.65 5.76
C VAL A 2 -6.21 -0.50 6.09
N THR A 3 -6.58 -1.38 7.01
CA THR A 3 -5.65 -2.38 7.57
C THR A 3 -6.07 -3.83 7.31
N THR A 4 -7.28 -4.07 6.80
CA THR A 4 -7.78 -5.41 6.48
C THR A 4 -8.25 -5.49 5.03
N ARG A 5 -8.22 -6.68 4.43
CA ARG A 5 -8.79 -6.93 3.09
C ARG A 5 -10.28 -6.62 3.06
N ALA A 6 -10.99 -6.93 4.14
CA ALA A 6 -12.43 -6.65 4.25
C ALA A 6 -12.72 -5.15 4.16
N LEU A 7 -12.00 -4.32 4.92
CA LEU A 7 -12.17 -2.87 4.88
C LEU A 7 -11.70 -2.26 3.55
N LEU A 8 -10.63 -2.80 2.96
CA LEU A 8 -10.19 -2.40 1.62
C LEU A 8 -11.28 -2.71 0.58
N ALA A 9 -11.85 -3.92 0.61
CA ALA A 9 -12.93 -4.32 -0.30
C ALA A 9 -14.15 -3.42 -0.12
N GLU A 10 -14.64 -3.23 1.11
CA GLU A 10 -15.75 -2.32 1.43
C GLU A 10 -15.54 -0.93 0.83
N ARG A 11 -14.32 -0.39 0.96
CA ARG A 11 -14.01 0.95 0.47
C ARG A 11 -13.91 1.04 -1.06
N LEU A 12 -13.61 -0.07 -1.73
CA LEU A 12 -13.53 -0.14 -3.20
C LEU A 12 -14.87 -0.52 -3.85
N ASP A 13 -15.71 -1.31 -3.17
CA ASP A 13 -16.94 -1.88 -3.74
C ASP A 13 -17.97 -0.80 -4.11
N ALA A 14 -18.06 0.27 -3.32
CA ALA A 14 -18.89 1.43 -3.64
C ALA A 14 -18.54 2.06 -5.01
N ASN A 15 -17.30 1.90 -5.45
CA ASN A 15 -16.75 2.51 -6.65
C ASN A 15 -16.67 1.52 -7.83
N ARG A 16 -16.50 0.21 -7.56
CA ARG A 16 -16.49 -0.85 -8.60
C ARG A 16 -17.78 -0.89 -9.41
N ALA A 17 -18.94 -0.69 -8.79
CA ALA A 17 -20.22 -0.69 -9.48
C ALA A 17 -20.41 0.51 -10.44
N GLY A 18 -19.64 1.58 -10.24
CA GLY A 18 -19.74 2.83 -11.00
C GLY A 18 -18.75 2.96 -12.17
N GLY A 19 -17.90 1.95 -12.43
CA GLY A 19 -16.88 2.02 -13.47
C GLY A 19 -15.66 2.89 -13.11
N VAL A 20 -15.46 3.19 -11.84
CA VAL A 20 -14.32 3.96 -11.31
C VAL A 20 -13.02 3.18 -11.55
N ALA A 21 -12.07 3.78 -12.27
CA ALA A 21 -10.75 3.22 -12.49
C ALA A 21 -9.91 3.30 -11.21
N VAL A 22 -9.39 2.16 -10.76
CA VAL A 22 -8.54 2.09 -9.56
C VAL A 22 -7.08 1.86 -9.96
N GLY A 23 -6.22 2.81 -9.62
CA GLY A 23 -4.78 2.69 -9.72
C GLY A 23 -4.18 2.06 -8.47
N PHE A 24 -3.08 1.32 -8.62
CA PHE A 24 -2.43 0.64 -7.52
C PHE A 24 -0.92 0.79 -7.57
N VAL A 25 -0.33 1.25 -6.47
CA VAL A 25 1.12 1.39 -6.30
C VAL A 25 1.55 0.50 -5.13
N PRO A 26 2.09 -0.71 -5.39
CA PRO A 26 2.57 -1.60 -4.34
C PRO A 26 3.94 -1.15 -3.83
N THR A 27 4.10 -1.03 -2.51
CA THR A 27 5.37 -0.66 -1.85
C THR A 27 5.62 -1.48 -0.60
N MET A 28 6.86 -1.47 -0.12
CA MET A 28 7.24 -1.97 1.20
C MET A 28 7.37 -0.87 2.27
N GLY A 29 6.94 0.37 1.97
CA GLY A 29 7.10 1.52 2.89
C GLY A 29 8.46 2.20 2.80
N TYR A 30 8.72 3.12 3.73
CA TYR A 30 9.88 4.00 3.73
C TYR A 30 10.01 4.77 2.41
N LEU A 31 8.93 5.45 2.07
CA LEU A 31 8.70 6.08 0.79
C LEU A 31 9.64 7.27 0.57
N HIS A 32 9.90 7.53 -0.70
CA HIS A 32 10.77 8.60 -1.17
C HIS A 32 10.21 9.15 -2.49
N GLU A 33 10.83 10.19 -3.06
CA GLU A 33 10.32 10.86 -4.28
C GLU A 33 10.11 9.91 -5.47
N GLY A 34 10.93 8.87 -5.62
CA GLY A 34 10.70 7.83 -6.62
C GLY A 34 9.37 7.06 -6.45
N HIS A 35 8.91 6.85 -5.22
CA HIS A 35 7.57 6.31 -4.96
C HIS A 35 6.51 7.38 -5.22
N GLY A 36 6.77 8.63 -4.83
CA GLY A 36 5.89 9.76 -5.09
C GLY A 36 5.55 9.94 -6.57
N SER A 37 6.52 9.79 -7.47
CA SER A 37 6.28 9.89 -8.91
C SER A 37 5.37 8.78 -9.45
N LEU A 38 5.40 7.57 -8.85
CA LEU A 38 4.47 6.49 -9.19
C LEU A 38 3.05 6.80 -8.72
N VAL A 39 2.92 7.41 -7.53
CA VAL A 39 1.63 7.89 -7.03
C VAL A 39 1.07 8.98 -7.95
N ASP A 40 1.89 9.97 -8.33
CA ASP A 40 1.51 11.04 -9.24
C ASP A 40 1.02 10.48 -10.59
N ALA A 41 1.75 9.52 -11.17
CA ALA A 41 1.36 8.86 -12.42
C ALA A 41 0.05 8.07 -12.28
N SER A 42 -0.15 7.35 -11.17
CA SER A 42 -1.37 6.60 -10.89
C SER A 42 -2.58 7.53 -10.72
N VAL A 43 -2.41 8.63 -9.97
CA VAL A 43 -3.47 9.63 -9.75
C VAL A 43 -3.86 10.33 -11.06
N ALA A 44 -2.91 10.59 -11.95
CA ALA A 44 -3.21 11.17 -13.26
C ALA A 44 -3.95 10.21 -14.20
N ALA A 45 -3.78 8.90 -14.04
CA ALA A 45 -4.31 7.88 -14.94
C ALA A 45 -5.60 7.19 -14.45
N THR A 46 -6.00 7.41 -13.19
CA THR A 46 -7.10 6.69 -12.55
C THR A 46 -7.94 7.60 -11.66
N ASP A 47 -9.19 7.22 -11.42
CA ASP A 47 -10.10 7.99 -10.58
C ASP A 47 -9.77 7.84 -9.08
N GLN A 48 -9.14 6.72 -8.71
CA GLN A 48 -8.77 6.43 -7.34
C GLN A 48 -7.46 5.65 -7.26
N THR A 49 -6.44 6.23 -6.64
CA THR A 49 -5.16 5.55 -6.38
C THR A 49 -5.13 4.94 -4.98
N VAL A 50 -4.74 3.65 -4.92
CA VAL A 50 -4.43 2.94 -3.68
C VAL A 50 -2.91 2.70 -3.61
N VAL A 51 -2.31 2.94 -2.46
CA VAL A 51 -0.90 2.58 -2.18
C VAL A 51 -0.88 1.49 -1.13
N SER A 52 -0.13 0.41 -1.32
CA SER A 52 0.13 -0.53 -0.22
C SER A 52 1.46 -0.23 0.46
N VAL A 53 1.48 -0.25 1.78
CA VAL A 53 2.70 -0.19 2.59
C VAL A 53 2.79 -1.51 3.35
N PHE A 54 3.57 -2.45 2.84
CA PHE A 54 3.69 -3.79 3.43
C PHE A 54 5.08 -4.37 3.18
N VAL A 55 5.90 -4.49 4.22
CA VAL A 55 7.17 -5.19 4.16
C VAL A 55 6.87 -6.69 4.08
N ASN A 56 7.02 -7.28 2.90
CA ASN A 56 6.66 -8.67 2.65
C ASN A 56 7.76 -9.63 3.15
N PRO A 57 7.54 -10.43 4.21
CA PRO A 57 8.55 -11.34 4.74
C PRO A 57 9.06 -12.37 3.71
N LEU A 58 8.21 -12.78 2.76
CA LEU A 58 8.58 -13.77 1.73
C LEU A 58 9.57 -13.25 0.69
N GLN A 59 9.87 -11.94 0.70
CA GLN A 59 10.89 -11.33 -0.16
C GLN A 59 12.27 -11.28 0.48
N PHE A 60 12.41 -11.74 1.73
CA PHE A 60 13.67 -11.76 2.48
C PHE A 60 14.17 -13.20 2.61
N GLY A 61 15.39 -13.44 2.15
CA GLY A 61 16.10 -14.71 2.31
C GLY A 61 16.70 -14.91 3.71
N PRO A 62 17.21 -16.12 4.02
CA PRO A 62 17.91 -16.38 5.27
C PRO A 62 19.11 -15.44 5.45
N GLY A 63 19.12 -14.65 6.53
CA GLY A 63 20.18 -13.70 6.84
C GLY A 63 20.02 -12.32 6.18
N GLU A 64 18.96 -12.10 5.38
CA GLU A 64 18.56 -10.75 4.98
C GLU A 64 17.76 -10.08 6.11
N ASP A 65 17.91 -8.76 6.21
CA ASP A 65 17.52 -8.04 7.43
C ASP A 65 16.08 -7.51 7.35
N LEU A 66 15.12 -8.43 7.49
CA LEU A 66 13.69 -8.10 7.63
C LEU A 66 13.44 -7.22 8.87
N GLU A 67 14.18 -7.45 9.94
CA GLU A 67 14.03 -6.73 11.21
C GLU A 67 14.52 -5.28 11.06
N ALA A 68 15.70 -5.07 10.45
CA ALA A 68 16.24 -3.73 10.22
C ALA A 68 15.63 -2.98 9.03
N TYR A 69 14.72 -3.60 8.26
CA TYR A 69 14.06 -2.90 7.15
C TYR A 69 13.40 -1.60 7.68
N PRO A 70 13.71 -0.44 7.07
CA PRO A 70 13.29 0.84 7.63
C PRO A 70 11.77 0.97 7.56
N ARG A 71 11.17 1.52 8.62
CA ARG A 71 9.73 1.71 8.73
C ARG A 71 9.47 3.10 9.30
N ASN A 72 8.71 3.92 8.56
CA ASN A 72 8.25 5.22 9.02
C ASN A 72 6.88 5.51 8.42
N LEU A 73 5.86 4.84 8.97
CA LEU A 73 4.51 4.92 8.43
C LEU A 73 3.99 6.36 8.38
N ASP A 74 4.28 7.19 9.38
CA ASP A 74 3.82 8.59 9.40
C ASP A 74 4.36 9.39 8.21
N ALA A 75 5.64 9.21 7.87
CA ALA A 75 6.24 9.84 6.69
C ALA A 75 5.65 9.28 5.38
N ASP A 76 5.41 7.97 5.32
CA ASP A 76 4.79 7.31 4.17
C ASP A 76 3.39 7.86 3.92
N LEU A 77 2.57 7.98 4.97
CA LEU A 77 1.23 8.53 4.92
C LEU A 77 1.23 9.99 4.47
N ALA A 78 2.13 10.82 5.04
CA ALA A 78 2.25 12.22 4.66
C ALA A 78 2.60 12.40 3.17
N LEU A 79 3.51 11.57 2.64
CA LEU A 79 3.86 11.57 1.23
C LEU A 79 2.67 11.13 0.37
N CYS A 80 1.99 10.03 0.72
CA CYS A 80 0.82 9.56 -0.01
C CYS A 80 -0.31 10.60 -0.04
N GLU A 81 -0.61 11.24 1.08
CA GLU A 81 -1.63 12.28 1.19
C GLU A 81 -1.27 13.50 0.32
N ALA A 82 -0.03 13.97 0.39
CA ALA A 82 0.44 15.11 -0.39
C ALA A 82 0.39 14.88 -1.91
N ARG A 83 0.44 13.61 -2.34
CA ARG A 83 0.40 13.20 -3.76
C ARG A 83 -1.00 12.76 -4.23
N GLY A 84 -2.01 12.84 -3.37
CA GLY A 84 -3.40 12.56 -3.73
C GLY A 84 -3.77 11.07 -3.76
N ALA A 85 -3.00 10.19 -3.10
CA ALA A 85 -3.43 8.82 -2.90
C ALA A 85 -4.74 8.79 -2.09
N ALA A 86 -5.75 8.08 -2.60
CA ALA A 86 -7.06 8.02 -1.95
C ALA A 86 -7.07 7.07 -0.74
N LEU A 87 -6.28 5.99 -0.80
CA LEU A 87 -6.16 5.01 0.28
C LEU A 87 -4.72 4.54 0.43
N VAL A 88 -4.33 4.31 1.68
CA VAL A 88 -3.15 3.51 2.02
C VAL A 88 -3.62 2.21 2.66
N PHE A 89 -3.27 1.08 2.06
CA PHE A 89 -3.47 -0.25 2.63
C PHE A 89 -2.22 -0.67 3.40
N HIS A 90 -2.35 -0.78 4.71
CA HIS A 90 -1.25 -1.13 5.62
C HIS A 90 -1.67 -2.34 6.49
N PRO A 91 -1.64 -3.55 5.93
CA PRO A 91 -2.01 -4.75 6.66
C PRO A 91 -0.91 -5.25 7.59
N THR A 92 -1.29 -6.06 8.57
CA THR A 92 -0.34 -6.90 9.32
C THR A 92 0.09 -8.10 8.49
N VAL A 93 1.17 -8.77 8.91
CA VAL A 93 1.59 -10.05 8.29
C VAL A 93 0.48 -11.08 8.38
N ASP A 94 -0.16 -11.25 9.54
CA ASP A 94 -1.26 -12.22 9.73
C ASP A 94 -2.49 -11.90 8.89
N GLU A 95 -2.76 -10.61 8.62
CA GLU A 95 -3.81 -10.25 7.66
C GLU A 95 -3.44 -10.75 6.27
N VAL A 96 -2.21 -10.54 5.79
CA VAL A 96 -1.80 -10.99 4.45
C VAL A 96 -1.64 -12.51 4.37
N TYR A 97 -1.06 -13.13 5.39
CA TYR A 97 -0.71 -14.54 5.51
C TYR A 97 -1.36 -15.17 6.76
N PRO A 98 -2.68 -15.49 6.73
CA PRO A 98 -3.38 -16.06 7.89
C PRO A 98 -2.84 -17.42 8.35
N GLU A 99 -2.21 -18.17 7.44
CA GLU A 99 -1.58 -19.47 7.70
C GLU A 99 -0.07 -19.34 8.02
N GLY A 100 0.43 -18.10 8.09
CA GLY A 100 1.85 -17.78 8.22
C GLY A 100 2.56 -17.62 6.87
N PRO A 101 3.64 -16.83 6.81
CA PRO A 101 4.48 -16.73 5.62
C PRO A 101 5.30 -18.03 5.48
N VAL A 102 4.95 -18.85 4.49
CA VAL A 102 5.65 -20.11 4.14
C VAL A 102 6.41 -20.00 2.83
#